data_AF-A0A1H4CG64-F1
#
_entry.id   AF-A0A1H4CG64-F1
#
_cell.length_a   1.000
_cell.length_b   1.000
_cell.length_c   1.000
_cell.angle_alpha   90.00
_cell.angle_beta   90.00
_cell.angle_gamma   90.00
#
_symmetry.space_group_name_H-M   'P 1'
#
loop_
_entity.id
_entity.type
_entity.pdbx_description
1 polymer ?
#
loop_
_entity_poly.entity_id
_entity_poly.type
_entity_poly.pdbx_seq_one_letter_code
_entity_poly.pdbx_strand_id
1 'polypeptide(L)'
;MSKSAAHGLVDIYVAPKQLFNALPDKKGWSWLAFLLIILISALGMWWFYAGMSPEWIVEQQLAAVSHNMTPAEIEESRALMGHMADKTGIFTVGGILVMTPIMLAIMAGYLMLVGNPGQKRPYGDWYAMAVWSNMPGILNMLGLMVLIAMSSNPNMPLDTANYLSVNQLLLGLEPGQAWYTWAESLNLIYLWITVLFAIGLHCWSRYSMVKSLVLAFLPLLVIFGLWAVFI
;
A
#
# COMPACT_ATOMS: atom_id res chain seq x y z
N MET A 1 24.42 13.78 -4.35
CA MET A 1 23.30 14.36 -5.12
C MET A 1 22.92 13.38 -6.21
N SER A 2 21.65 13.00 -6.28
CA SER A 2 21.10 12.16 -7.35
C SER A 2 21.35 12.81 -8.71
N LYS A 3 21.97 12.08 -9.65
CA LYS A 3 22.37 12.63 -10.96
C LYS A 3 21.33 12.40 -12.07
N SER A 4 20.44 11.42 -11.91
CA SER A 4 19.37 11.08 -12.86
C SER A 4 18.20 10.41 -12.14
N ALA A 5 17.04 10.31 -12.82
CA ALA A 5 15.86 9.63 -12.27
C ALA A 5 16.15 8.18 -11.88
N ALA A 6 16.97 7.48 -12.66
CA ALA A 6 17.43 6.12 -12.37
C ALA A 6 18.27 6.05 -11.09
N HIS A 7 19.18 7.01 -10.85
CA HIS A 7 19.88 7.08 -9.56
C HIS A 7 18.91 7.35 -8.40
N GLY A 8 17.86 8.16 -8.64
CA GLY A 8 16.79 8.39 -7.67
C GLY A 8 16.10 7.09 -7.22
N LEU A 9 15.93 6.12 -8.12
CA LEU A 9 15.35 4.80 -7.80
C LEU A 9 16.18 4.02 -6.78
N VAL A 10 17.50 4.25 -6.72
CA VAL A 10 18.36 3.64 -5.69
C VAL A 10 18.40 4.53 -4.45
N ASP A 11 18.56 5.84 -4.65
CA ASP A 11 18.71 6.82 -3.56
C ASP A 11 17.51 6.83 -2.63
N ILE A 12 16.28 6.55 -3.09
CA ILE A 12 15.12 6.46 -2.20
C ILE A 12 15.29 5.41 -1.09
N TYR A 13 16.02 4.32 -1.36
CA TYR A 13 16.26 3.25 -0.39
C TYR A 13 17.49 3.51 0.49
N VAL A 14 18.58 4.04 -0.10
CA VAL A 14 19.89 4.13 0.57
C VAL A 14 20.27 5.55 1.01
N ALA A 15 19.76 6.57 0.34
CA ALA A 15 20.10 7.97 0.55
C ALA A 15 18.89 8.93 0.39
N PRO A 16 17.73 8.67 1.05
CA PRO A 16 16.47 9.36 0.75
C PRO A 16 16.55 10.88 0.95
N LYS A 17 17.36 11.35 1.90
CA LYS A 17 17.61 12.79 2.11
C LYS A 17 18.19 13.47 0.87
N GLN A 18 19.11 12.81 0.17
CA GLN A 18 19.72 13.36 -1.04
C GLN A 18 18.71 13.50 -2.17
N LEU A 19 17.85 12.48 -2.32
CA LEU A 19 16.77 12.50 -3.29
C LEU A 19 15.77 13.62 -2.98
N PHE A 20 15.21 13.67 -1.76
CA PHE A 20 14.22 14.70 -1.39
C PHE A 20 14.77 16.12 -1.55
N ASN A 21 16.06 16.35 -1.27
CA ASN A 21 16.67 17.65 -1.49
C ASN A 21 16.82 18.01 -2.98
N ALA A 22 16.94 17.02 -3.87
CA ALA A 22 17.07 17.24 -5.32
C ALA A 22 15.72 17.33 -6.05
N LEU A 23 14.65 16.72 -5.51
CA LEU A 23 13.34 16.64 -6.18
C LEU A 23 12.73 17.98 -6.62
N PRO A 24 12.82 19.10 -5.87
CA PRO A 24 12.21 20.37 -6.28
C PRO A 24 12.72 20.86 -7.64
N ASP A 25 13.97 20.54 -7.98
CA ASP A 25 14.61 20.94 -9.23
C ASP A 25 14.41 19.91 -10.36
N LYS A 26 13.74 18.78 -10.09
CA LYS A 26 13.64 17.60 -10.97
C LYS A 26 12.19 17.16 -11.22
N LYS A 27 11.34 18.09 -11.64
CA LYS A 27 9.88 17.91 -11.79
C LYS A 27 9.42 16.69 -12.61
N GLY A 28 10.24 16.18 -13.54
CA GLY A 28 9.88 15.03 -14.38
C GLY A 28 10.16 13.65 -13.76
N TRP A 29 10.96 13.57 -12.69
CA TRP A 29 11.42 12.28 -12.16
C TRP A 29 10.31 11.47 -11.51
N SER A 30 9.33 12.13 -10.91
CA SER A 30 8.22 11.47 -10.22
C SER A 30 7.30 10.69 -11.16
N TRP A 31 7.27 11.02 -12.46
CA TRP A 31 6.54 10.21 -13.45
C TRP A 31 7.12 8.82 -13.58
N LEU A 32 8.46 8.68 -13.57
CA LEU A 32 9.11 7.38 -13.62
C LEU A 32 8.75 6.54 -12.40
N ALA A 33 8.88 7.11 -11.20
CA ALA A 33 8.54 6.41 -9.96
C ALA A 33 7.05 6.02 -9.91
N PHE A 34 6.16 6.94 -10.28
CA PHE A 34 4.72 6.68 -10.33
C PHE A 34 4.36 5.57 -11.32
N LEU A 35 4.91 5.61 -12.53
CA LEU A 35 4.66 4.57 -13.55
C LEU A 35 5.17 3.20 -13.08
N LEU A 36 6.35 3.14 -12.43
CA LEU A 36 6.86 1.89 -11.88
C LEU A 36 5.95 1.32 -10.78
N ILE A 37 5.48 2.17 -9.85
CA ILE A 37 4.54 1.75 -8.80
C ILE A 37 3.27 1.17 -9.42
N ILE A 38 2.67 1.88 -10.37
CA ILE A 38 1.43 1.46 -11.03
C ILE A 38 1.63 0.16 -11.82
N LEU A 39 2.64 0.10 -12.69
CA LEU A 39 2.86 -1.04 -13.58
C LEU A 39 3.20 -2.30 -12.79
N ILE A 40 4.10 -2.21 -11.81
CA ILE A 40 4.50 -3.38 -11.01
C ILE A 40 3.34 -3.84 -10.13
N SER A 41 2.59 -2.93 -9.51
CA SER A 41 1.43 -3.29 -8.69
C SER A 41 0.32 -3.94 -9.50
N ALA A 42 0.00 -3.38 -10.67
CA ALA A 42 -1.00 -3.93 -11.57
C ALA A 42 -0.58 -5.30 -12.11
N LEU A 43 0.67 -5.45 -12.55
CA LEU A 43 1.19 -6.71 -13.07
C LEU A 43 1.20 -7.80 -12.00
N GLY A 44 1.68 -7.48 -10.79
CA GLY A 44 1.75 -8.45 -9.70
C GLY A 44 0.37 -8.93 -9.26
N MET A 45 -0.61 -8.02 -9.09
CA MET A 45 -1.98 -8.42 -8.74
C MET A 45 -2.71 -9.10 -9.89
N TRP A 46 -2.46 -8.71 -11.14
CA TRP A 46 -2.97 -9.47 -12.29
C TRP A 46 -2.45 -10.90 -12.27
N TRP A 47 -1.14 -11.09 -12.08
CA TRP A 47 -0.53 -12.42 -12.02
C TRP A 47 -1.04 -13.24 -10.84
N PHE A 48 -1.25 -12.61 -9.67
CA PHE A 48 -1.81 -13.26 -8.49
C PHE A 48 -3.17 -13.91 -8.77
N TYR A 49 -4.07 -13.20 -9.45
CA TYR A 49 -5.40 -13.73 -9.78
C TYR A 49 -5.45 -14.58 -11.05
N ALA A 50 -4.51 -14.43 -11.98
CA ALA A 50 -4.59 -15.03 -13.33
C ALA A 50 -4.69 -16.57 -13.34
N GLY A 51 -4.16 -17.24 -12.31
CA GLY A 51 -4.22 -18.69 -12.18
C GLY A 51 -5.37 -19.23 -11.32
N MET A 52 -6.02 -18.37 -10.53
CA MET A 52 -6.99 -18.81 -9.53
C MET A 52 -8.31 -19.22 -10.16
N SER A 53 -8.91 -20.29 -9.64
CA SER A 53 -10.24 -20.70 -10.07
C SER A 53 -11.31 -19.74 -9.50
N PRO A 54 -12.38 -19.47 -10.25
CA PRO A 54 -13.48 -18.61 -9.79
C PRO A 54 -14.09 -19.09 -8.48
N GLU A 55 -14.27 -20.40 -8.34
CA GLU A 55 -14.83 -21.04 -7.14
C GLU A 55 -13.94 -20.78 -5.93
N TRP A 56 -12.62 -20.90 -6.09
CA TRP A 56 -11.67 -20.60 -5.02
C TRP A 56 -11.76 -19.15 -4.54
N ILE A 57 -11.86 -18.20 -5.48
CA ILE A 57 -12.02 -16.79 -5.16
C ILE A 57 -13.31 -16.56 -4.37
N VAL A 58 -14.43 -17.17 -4.80
CA VAL A 58 -15.72 -17.06 -4.09
C VAL A 58 -15.61 -17.63 -2.68
N GLU A 59 -15.04 -18.83 -2.50
CA GLU A 59 -14.90 -19.44 -1.17
C GLU A 59 -14.04 -18.59 -0.24
N GLN A 60 -12.92 -18.06 -0.75
CA GLN A 60 -12.05 -17.18 0.04
C GLN A 60 -12.75 -15.87 0.45
N GLN A 61 -13.52 -15.26 -0.46
CA GLN A 61 -14.30 -14.05 -0.15
C GLN A 61 -15.43 -14.34 0.83
N LEU A 62 -16.14 -15.46 0.68
CA LEU A 62 -17.18 -15.89 1.61
C LEU A 62 -16.60 -16.21 2.98
N ALA A 63 -15.46 -16.88 3.07
CA ALA A 63 -14.79 -17.15 4.33
C ALA A 63 -14.52 -15.86 5.11
N ALA A 64 -14.19 -14.76 4.43
CA ALA A 64 -13.94 -13.47 5.08
C ALA A 64 -15.19 -12.79 5.67
N VAL A 65 -16.40 -13.09 5.17
CA VAL A 65 -17.63 -12.36 5.55
C VAL A 65 -18.73 -13.24 6.18
N SER A 66 -18.66 -14.56 6.00
CA SER A 66 -19.71 -15.51 6.37
C SER A 66 -19.94 -15.66 7.87
N HIS A 67 -18.96 -15.29 8.71
CA HIS A 67 -19.03 -15.45 10.17
C HIS A 67 -20.24 -14.74 10.82
N ASN A 68 -20.79 -13.71 10.17
CA ASN A 68 -21.93 -12.93 10.66
C ASN A 68 -23.20 -13.11 9.82
N MET A 69 -23.25 -14.12 8.95
CA MET A 69 -24.34 -14.33 8.00
C MET A 69 -25.16 -15.58 8.30
N THR A 70 -26.45 -15.55 7.99
CA THR A 70 -27.33 -16.71 7.99
C THR A 70 -27.04 -17.61 6.78
N PRO A 71 -27.45 -18.90 6.80
CA PRO A 71 -27.25 -19.79 5.66
C PRO A 71 -27.86 -19.30 4.34
N ALA A 72 -29.00 -18.59 4.40
CA ALA A 72 -29.65 -18.01 3.23
C ALA A 72 -28.83 -16.85 2.64
N GLU A 73 -28.29 -15.97 3.51
CA GLU A 73 -27.44 -14.85 3.10
C GLU A 73 -26.11 -15.31 2.51
N ILE A 74 -25.55 -16.42 3.01
CA ILE A 74 -24.34 -17.03 2.45
C ILE A 74 -24.59 -17.51 1.02
N GLU A 75 -25.71 -18.19 0.76
CA GLU A 75 -26.03 -18.68 -0.59
C GLU A 75 -26.30 -17.54 -1.58
N GLU A 76 -26.99 -16.49 -1.13
CA GLU A 76 -27.19 -15.28 -1.94
C GLU A 76 -25.85 -14.59 -2.25
N SER A 77 -24.99 -14.42 -1.23
CA SER A 77 -23.66 -13.81 -1.38
C SER A 77 -22.79 -14.63 -2.32
N ARG A 78 -22.85 -15.95 -2.24
CA ARG A 78 -22.15 -16.89 -3.12
C ARG A 78 -22.55 -16.69 -4.57
N ALA A 79 -23.84 -16.60 -4.85
CA ALA A 79 -24.35 -16.37 -6.21
C ALA A 79 -23.86 -15.01 -6.75
N LEU A 80 -23.96 -13.94 -5.96
CA LEU A 80 -23.50 -12.60 -6.33
C LEU A 80 -21.98 -12.56 -6.61
N MET A 81 -21.18 -13.15 -5.71
CA MET A 81 -19.72 -13.23 -5.87
C MET A 81 -19.35 -14.09 -7.08
N GLY A 82 -20.06 -15.20 -7.31
CA GLY A 82 -19.84 -16.09 -8.46
C GLY A 82 -19.96 -15.37 -9.81
N HIS A 83 -20.91 -14.44 -9.94
CA HIS A 83 -21.04 -13.64 -11.17
C HIS A 83 -19.86 -12.68 -11.44
N MET A 84 -19.11 -12.32 -10.40
CA MET A 84 -17.99 -11.37 -10.49
C MET A 84 -16.62 -12.04 -10.35
N ALA A 85 -16.55 -13.31 -9.96
CA ALA A 85 -15.31 -13.98 -9.58
C ALA A 85 -14.28 -13.99 -10.72
N ASP A 86 -14.68 -14.32 -11.95
CA ASP A 86 -13.84 -14.30 -13.17
C ASP A 86 -13.23 -12.93 -13.45
N LYS A 87 -13.88 -11.86 -12.97
CA LYS A 87 -13.49 -10.46 -13.20
C LYS A 87 -12.71 -9.87 -12.03
N THR A 88 -12.52 -10.60 -10.93
CA THR A 88 -11.84 -10.11 -9.72
C THR A 88 -10.46 -9.54 -10.01
N GLY A 89 -9.66 -10.22 -10.84
CA GLY A 89 -8.35 -9.74 -11.24
C GLY A 89 -8.41 -8.40 -11.99
N ILE A 90 -9.33 -8.29 -12.97
CA ILE A 90 -9.52 -7.06 -13.76
C ILE A 90 -10.02 -5.90 -12.88
N PHE A 91 -10.98 -6.16 -11.99
CA PHE A 91 -11.46 -5.14 -11.04
C PHE A 91 -10.38 -4.70 -10.08
N THR A 92 -9.54 -5.62 -9.60
CA THR A 92 -8.40 -5.30 -8.73
C THR A 92 -7.40 -4.40 -9.46
N VAL A 93 -7.03 -4.75 -10.69
CA VAL A 93 -6.13 -3.93 -11.52
C VAL A 93 -6.73 -2.55 -11.78
N GLY A 94 -8.00 -2.48 -12.20
CA GLY A 94 -8.71 -1.21 -12.39
C GLY A 94 -8.74 -0.36 -11.12
N GLY A 95 -8.97 -1.01 -9.97
CA GLY A 95 -8.89 -0.40 -8.65
C GLY A 95 -7.52 0.20 -8.36
N ILE A 96 -6.43 -0.51 -8.66
CA ILE A 96 -5.05 0.01 -8.51
C ILE A 96 -4.84 1.26 -9.36
N LEU A 97 -5.25 1.23 -10.63
CA LEU A 97 -5.06 2.34 -11.57
C LEU A 97 -5.77 3.62 -11.12
N VAL A 98 -6.93 3.50 -10.47
CA VAL A 98 -7.75 4.62 -10.03
C VAL A 98 -7.42 5.04 -8.60
N MET A 99 -7.33 4.10 -7.67
CA MET A 99 -7.18 4.39 -6.24
C MET A 99 -5.77 4.78 -5.86
N THR A 100 -4.73 4.25 -6.53
CA THR A 100 -3.34 4.61 -6.20
C THR A 100 -3.06 6.11 -6.38
N PRO A 101 -3.40 6.75 -7.52
CA PRO A 101 -3.24 8.21 -7.67
C PRO A 101 -4.04 9.00 -6.63
N ILE A 102 -5.26 8.57 -6.31
CA ILE A 102 -6.13 9.22 -5.33
C ILE A 102 -5.50 9.15 -3.93
N MET A 103 -5.01 7.98 -3.53
CA MET A 103 -4.36 7.80 -2.23
C MET A 103 -3.06 8.62 -2.13
N LEU A 104 -2.24 8.62 -3.18
CA LEU A 104 -1.05 9.47 -3.25
C LEU A 104 -1.41 10.97 -3.14
N ALA A 105 -2.53 11.38 -3.74
CA ALA A 105 -3.03 12.74 -3.64
C ALA A 105 -3.49 13.10 -2.22
N ILE A 106 -4.24 12.22 -1.57
CA ILE A 106 -4.66 12.40 -0.18
C ILE A 106 -3.45 12.52 0.75
N MET A 107 -2.47 11.62 0.59
CA MET A 107 -1.21 11.66 1.34
C MET A 107 -0.47 12.98 1.11
N ALA A 108 -0.35 13.42 -0.14
CA ALA A 108 0.28 14.70 -0.47
C ALA A 108 -0.43 15.89 0.18
N GLY A 109 -1.77 15.89 0.18
CA GLY A 109 -2.59 16.91 0.84
C GLY A 109 -2.33 16.97 2.34
N TYR A 110 -2.27 15.80 2.99
CA TYR A 110 -1.91 15.70 4.40
C TYR A 110 -0.49 16.23 4.68
N LEU A 111 0.51 15.76 3.94
CA LEU A 111 1.91 16.17 4.11
C LEU A 111 2.08 17.67 3.90
N MET A 112 1.38 18.25 2.92
CA MET A 112 1.35 19.69 2.69
C MET A 112 0.74 20.42 3.88
N LEU A 113 -0.38 19.95 4.42
CA LEU A 113 -1.08 20.58 5.54
C LEU A 113 -0.19 20.66 6.79
N VAL A 114 0.52 19.59 7.13
CA VAL A 114 1.36 19.54 8.34
C VAL A 114 2.77 20.10 8.11
N GLY A 115 3.25 20.05 6.87
CA GLY A 115 4.64 20.32 6.49
C GLY A 115 4.90 21.66 5.82
N ASN A 116 3.87 22.44 5.46
CA ASN A 116 4.05 23.66 4.65
C ASN A 116 3.63 24.96 5.36
N PRO A 117 4.17 25.27 6.57
CA PRO A 117 3.82 26.50 7.26
C PRO A 117 4.23 27.72 6.41
N GLY A 118 3.27 28.60 6.12
CA GLY A 118 3.47 29.77 5.26
C GLY A 118 3.47 29.48 3.75
N GLN A 119 2.97 28.32 3.32
CA GLN A 119 2.74 27.96 1.89
C GLN A 119 3.95 28.14 0.97
N LYS A 120 5.12 27.68 1.42
CA LYS A 120 6.39 27.89 0.71
C LYS A 120 6.59 26.98 -0.51
N ARG A 121 5.85 25.87 -0.58
CA ARG A 121 5.95 24.87 -1.66
C ARG A 121 4.60 24.60 -2.33
N PRO A 122 4.57 24.40 -3.65
CA PRO A 122 3.36 24.00 -4.35
C PRO A 122 2.95 22.55 -4.02
N TYR A 123 1.68 22.22 -4.21
CA TYR A 123 1.15 20.86 -3.99
C TYR A 123 1.90 19.77 -4.77
N GLY A 124 2.34 20.08 -6.00
CA GLY A 124 3.08 19.13 -6.85
C GLY A 124 4.37 18.61 -6.21
N ASP A 125 5.05 19.40 -5.38
CA ASP A 125 6.23 18.95 -4.63
C ASP A 125 5.82 17.86 -3.63
N TRP A 126 4.74 18.08 -2.87
CA TRP A 126 4.22 17.12 -1.89
C TRP A 126 3.70 15.84 -2.54
N TYR A 127 3.10 15.95 -3.74
CA TYR A 127 2.72 14.78 -4.53
C TYR A 127 3.95 13.99 -5.00
N ALA A 128 5.01 14.67 -5.44
CA ALA A 128 6.28 14.00 -5.74
C ALA A 128 6.85 13.28 -4.51
N MET A 129 6.81 13.90 -3.32
CA MET A 129 7.21 13.22 -2.07
C MET A 129 6.35 11.99 -1.79
N ALA A 130 5.02 12.09 -1.99
CA ALA A 130 4.09 10.98 -1.80
C ALA A 130 4.45 9.78 -2.70
N VAL A 131 4.65 10.04 -4.00
CA VAL A 131 5.05 9.04 -4.99
C VAL A 131 6.36 8.37 -4.60
N TRP A 132 7.41 9.16 -4.36
CA TRP A 132 8.74 8.61 -4.07
C TRP A 132 8.77 7.84 -2.76
N SER A 133 8.08 8.30 -1.73
CA SER A 133 8.03 7.59 -0.44
C SER A 133 7.29 6.26 -0.51
N ASN A 134 6.42 6.04 -1.51
CA ASN A 134 5.72 4.78 -1.75
C ASN A 134 6.54 3.75 -2.54
N MET A 135 7.74 4.10 -3.01
CA MET A 135 8.62 3.17 -3.75
C MET A 135 8.90 1.84 -3.03
N PRO A 136 9.05 1.76 -1.69
CA PRO A 136 9.18 0.48 -0.99
C PRO A 136 8.05 -0.52 -1.26
N GLY A 137 6.85 -0.06 -1.65
CA GLY A 137 5.76 -0.92 -2.10
C GLY A 137 6.11 -1.80 -3.31
N ILE A 138 7.05 -1.37 -4.15
CA ILE A 138 7.55 -2.20 -5.26
C ILE A 138 8.25 -3.44 -4.72
N LEU A 139 9.04 -3.33 -3.64
CA LEU A 139 9.71 -4.49 -3.04
C LEU A 139 8.71 -5.51 -2.49
N ASN A 140 7.62 -5.02 -1.89
CA ASN A 140 6.50 -5.87 -1.44
C ASN A 140 5.89 -6.65 -2.61
N MET A 141 5.57 -5.95 -3.69
CA MET A 141 4.96 -6.56 -4.86
C MET A 141 5.90 -7.52 -5.58
N LEU A 142 7.19 -7.20 -5.67
CA LEU A 142 8.22 -8.12 -6.17
C LEU A 142 8.29 -9.38 -5.30
N GLY A 143 8.21 -9.25 -3.98
CA GLY A 143 8.18 -10.40 -3.07
C GLY A 143 6.93 -11.27 -3.27
N LEU A 144 5.75 -10.67 -3.44
CA LEU A 144 4.54 -11.41 -3.82
C LEU A 144 4.72 -12.17 -5.13
N MET A 145 5.31 -11.53 -6.16
CA MET A 145 5.58 -12.22 -7.44
C MET A 145 6.57 -13.37 -7.30
N VAL A 146 7.56 -13.27 -6.41
CA VAL A 146 8.43 -14.40 -6.07
C VAL A 146 7.63 -15.53 -5.41
N LEU A 147 6.73 -15.23 -4.47
CA LEU A 147 5.87 -16.23 -3.84
C LEU A 147 4.97 -16.94 -4.86
N ILE A 148 4.39 -16.19 -5.80
CA ILE A 148 3.59 -16.75 -6.90
C ILE A 148 4.45 -17.68 -7.77
N ALA A 149 5.64 -17.23 -8.19
CA ALA A 149 6.54 -18.01 -9.03
C ALA A 149 7.05 -19.29 -8.35
N MET A 150 7.13 -19.31 -7.02
CA MET A 150 7.51 -20.47 -6.22
C MET A 150 6.33 -21.40 -5.90
N SER A 151 5.08 -20.94 -6.07
CA SER A 151 3.90 -21.73 -5.76
C SER A 151 3.67 -22.82 -6.82
N SER A 152 3.44 -24.04 -6.37
CA SER A 152 2.93 -25.14 -7.21
C SER A 152 1.40 -25.15 -7.31
N ASN A 153 0.72 -24.37 -6.47
CA ASN A 153 -0.74 -24.27 -6.43
C ASN A 153 -1.18 -22.87 -6.89
N PRO A 154 -1.95 -22.76 -7.98
CA PRO A 154 -2.46 -21.48 -8.44
C PRO A 154 -3.56 -20.90 -7.51
N ASN A 155 -4.24 -21.73 -6.73
CA ASN A 155 -5.25 -21.32 -5.76
C ASN A 155 -4.60 -20.95 -4.42
N MET A 156 -3.86 -19.83 -4.42
CA MET A 156 -3.24 -19.29 -3.21
C MET A 156 -4.29 -18.60 -2.32
N PRO A 157 -4.17 -18.64 -0.99
CA PRO A 157 -5.00 -17.84 -0.09
C PRO A 157 -4.93 -16.34 -0.41
N LEU A 158 -6.06 -15.62 -0.37
CA LEU A 158 -6.10 -14.20 -0.79
C LEU A 158 -5.28 -13.27 0.12
N ASP A 159 -5.15 -13.61 1.40
CA ASP A 159 -4.29 -12.91 2.36
C ASP A 159 -2.78 -13.04 2.04
N THR A 160 -2.38 -13.98 1.17
CA THR A 160 -1.00 -14.04 0.65
C THR A 160 -0.59 -12.74 -0.04
N ALA A 161 -1.53 -12.00 -0.64
CA ALA A 161 -1.25 -10.68 -1.23
C ALA A 161 -0.69 -9.67 -0.20
N ASN A 162 -0.85 -9.98 1.09
CA ASN A 162 -0.45 -9.16 2.21
C ASN A 162 0.49 -9.91 3.17
N TYR A 163 1.33 -10.81 2.64
CA TYR A 163 2.26 -11.67 3.40
C TYR A 163 3.23 -10.95 4.38
N LEU A 164 3.41 -9.64 4.26
CA LEU A 164 4.18 -8.81 5.22
C LEU A 164 3.31 -8.13 6.27
N SER A 165 2.06 -8.53 6.43
CA SER A 165 1.20 -8.06 7.52
C SER A 165 1.69 -8.57 8.88
N VAL A 166 1.34 -7.83 9.93
CA VAL A 166 1.62 -8.27 11.31
C VAL A 166 0.99 -9.63 11.58
N ASN A 167 -0.19 -9.90 11.02
CA ASN A 167 -0.83 -11.19 11.17
C ASN A 167 0.01 -12.33 10.55
N GLN A 168 0.36 -12.22 9.27
CA GLN A 168 1.09 -13.26 8.53
C GLN A 168 2.50 -13.49 9.08
N LEU A 169 3.14 -12.44 9.62
CA LEU A 169 4.50 -12.52 10.15
C LEU A 169 4.58 -13.04 11.59
N LEU A 170 3.60 -12.71 12.45
CA LEU A 170 3.73 -12.89 13.90
C LEU A 170 2.58 -13.61 14.59
N LEU A 171 1.34 -13.48 14.11
CA LEU A 171 0.17 -13.91 14.87
C LEU A 171 -0.50 -15.18 14.31
N GLY A 172 -0.57 -15.32 12.98
CA GLY A 172 -1.21 -16.46 12.32
C GLY A 172 -2.68 -16.64 12.70
N LEU A 173 -3.41 -15.53 12.89
CA LEU A 173 -4.84 -15.55 13.21
C LEU A 173 -5.63 -15.99 11.99
N GLU A 174 -6.72 -16.72 12.25
CA GLU A 174 -7.68 -17.13 11.23
C GLU A 174 -8.80 -16.09 11.07
N PRO A 175 -9.46 -16.02 9.90
CA PRO A 175 -10.66 -15.21 9.71
C PRO A 175 -11.70 -15.45 10.81
N GLY A 176 -12.32 -14.38 11.29
CA GLY A 176 -13.32 -14.39 12.37
C GLY A 176 -12.73 -14.31 13.79
N GLN A 177 -11.42 -14.49 13.98
CA GLN A 177 -10.78 -14.26 15.27
C GLN A 177 -10.66 -12.76 15.58
N ALA A 178 -10.73 -12.40 16.87
CA ALA A 178 -10.43 -11.05 17.32
C ALA A 178 -9.03 -10.63 16.84
N TRP A 179 -8.86 -9.36 16.50
CA TRP A 179 -7.62 -8.79 15.94
C TRP A 179 -7.20 -9.25 14.53
N TYR A 180 -7.84 -10.26 13.93
CA TYR A 180 -7.47 -10.75 12.59
C TYR A 180 -7.39 -9.61 11.56
N THR A 181 -8.50 -8.89 11.34
CA THR A 181 -8.57 -7.84 10.33
C THR A 181 -7.61 -6.67 10.62
N TRP A 182 -7.42 -6.35 11.91
CA TRP A 182 -6.52 -5.29 12.34
C TRP A 182 -5.05 -5.64 12.05
N ALA A 183 -4.63 -6.84 12.43
CA ALA A 183 -3.27 -7.31 12.26
C ALA A 183 -2.96 -7.62 10.79
N GLU A 184 -3.95 -8.12 10.06
CA GLU A 184 -3.85 -8.33 8.61
C GLU A 184 -3.68 -6.98 7.91
N SER A 185 -4.46 -5.96 8.27
CA SER A 185 -4.35 -4.65 7.59
C SER A 185 -3.04 -3.89 7.85
N LEU A 186 -2.26 -4.25 8.88
CA LEU A 186 -1.02 -3.55 9.22
C LEU A 186 0.20 -4.19 8.54
N ASN A 187 0.55 -3.71 7.35
CA ASN A 187 1.72 -4.19 6.61
C ASN A 187 3.02 -3.48 7.03
N LEU A 188 4.11 -4.23 7.20
CA LEU A 188 5.43 -3.71 7.57
C LEU A 188 5.94 -2.59 6.63
N ILE A 189 5.56 -2.65 5.35
CA ILE A 189 5.96 -1.67 4.34
C ILE A 189 5.39 -0.28 4.63
N TYR A 190 4.24 -0.19 5.30
CA TYR A 190 3.66 1.09 5.71
C TYR A 190 4.56 1.83 6.70
N LEU A 191 5.28 1.11 7.57
CA LEU A 191 6.23 1.71 8.50
C LEU A 191 7.41 2.33 7.74
N TRP A 192 7.91 1.65 6.70
CA TRP A 192 8.99 2.17 5.86
C TRP A 192 8.54 3.45 5.12
N ILE A 193 7.39 3.39 4.45
CA ILE A 193 6.81 4.55 3.74
C ILE A 193 6.65 5.74 4.71
N THR A 194 6.18 5.49 5.93
CA THR A 194 5.99 6.52 6.96
C THR A 194 7.31 7.13 7.43
N VAL A 195 8.36 6.32 7.58
CA VAL A 195 9.72 6.83 7.87
C VAL A 195 10.23 7.72 6.72
N LEU A 196 9.95 7.37 5.46
CA LEU A 196 10.32 8.21 4.32
C LEU A 196 9.57 9.55 4.32
N PHE A 197 8.28 9.56 4.69
CA PHE A 197 7.56 10.82 4.92
C PHE A 197 8.19 11.67 6.01
N ALA A 198 8.59 11.06 7.14
CA ALA A 198 9.26 11.78 8.21
C ALA A 198 10.59 12.41 7.73
N ILE A 199 11.38 11.68 6.94
CA ILE A 199 12.62 12.19 6.35
C ILE A 199 12.32 13.35 5.40
N GLY A 200 11.29 13.22 4.55
CA GLY A 200 10.86 14.26 3.63
C GLY A 200 10.41 15.54 4.34
N LEU A 201 9.55 15.42 5.36
CA LEU A 201 9.12 16.52 6.22
C LEU A 201 10.30 17.20 6.93
N HIS A 202 11.24 16.42 7.44
CA HIS A 202 12.46 16.97 8.05
C HIS A 202 13.26 17.81 7.05
N CYS A 203 13.45 17.32 5.82
CA CYS A 203 14.17 18.01 4.76
C CYS A 203 13.48 19.32 4.32
N TRP A 204 12.15 19.31 4.16
CA TRP A 204 11.45 20.43 3.52
C TRP A 204 10.85 21.43 4.50
N SER A 205 10.39 20.97 5.66
CA SER A 205 9.73 21.81 6.68
C SER A 205 10.71 22.36 7.71
N ARG A 206 11.98 21.92 7.69
CA ARG A 206 13.03 22.25 8.68
C ARG A 206 12.62 21.92 10.12
N TYR A 207 11.73 20.95 10.29
CA TYR A 207 11.37 20.44 11.60
C TYR A 207 12.49 19.56 12.17
N SER A 208 12.52 19.37 13.49
CA SER A 208 13.36 18.32 14.08
C SER A 208 12.91 16.94 13.57
N MET A 209 13.82 15.95 13.58
CA MET A 209 13.48 14.59 13.15
C MET A 209 12.35 14.00 14.00
N VAL A 210 12.35 14.24 15.31
CA VAL A 210 11.30 13.80 16.24
C VAL A 210 9.94 14.37 15.85
N LYS A 211 9.85 15.69 15.62
CA LYS A 211 8.59 16.32 15.18
C LYS A 211 8.12 15.74 13.84
N SER A 212 9.04 15.49 12.92
CA SER A 212 8.72 14.94 11.61
C SER A 212 8.20 13.50 11.68
N LEU A 213 8.77 12.69 12.57
CA LEU A 213 8.28 11.34 12.86
C LEU A 213 6.87 11.38 13.45
N VAL A 214 6.64 12.20 14.48
CA VAL A 214 5.31 12.33 15.09
C VAL A 214 4.26 12.71 14.05
N LEU A 215 4.55 13.71 13.21
CA LEU A 215 3.62 14.14 12.16
C LEU A 215 3.43 13.08 11.06
N ALA A 216 4.48 12.35 10.66
CA ALA A 216 4.35 11.31 9.66
C ALA A 216 3.53 10.10 10.16
N PHE A 217 3.77 9.67 11.41
CA PHE A 217 3.08 8.52 12.02
C PHE A 217 1.67 8.84 12.51
N LEU A 218 1.32 10.11 12.67
CA LEU A 218 0.01 10.51 13.22
C LEU A 218 -1.19 9.84 12.51
N PRO A 219 -1.30 9.79 11.17
CA PRO A 219 -2.43 9.15 10.51
C PRO A 219 -2.50 7.66 10.81
N LEU A 220 -1.36 6.96 10.79
CA LEU A 220 -1.30 5.53 11.07
C LEU A 220 -1.71 5.24 12.52
N LEU A 221 -1.19 6.02 13.48
CA LEU A 221 -1.53 5.88 14.89
C LEU A 221 -3.00 6.18 15.17
N VAL A 222 -3.58 7.19 14.49
CA VAL A 222 -5.00 7.52 14.64
C VAL A 222 -5.88 6.42 14.05
N ILE A 223 -5.60 5.95 12.84
CA ILE A 223 -6.42 4.94 12.16
C ILE A 223 -6.37 3.61 12.94
N PHE A 224 -5.17 3.07 13.18
CA PHE A 224 -5.03 1.78 13.84
C PHE A 224 -5.31 1.85 15.34
N GLY A 225 -5.02 2.98 15.99
CA GLY A 225 -5.31 3.19 17.41
C GLY A 225 -6.80 3.32 17.68
N LEU A 226 -7.55 4.07 16.86
CA LEU A 226 -9.00 4.15 17.00
C LEU A 226 -9.66 2.81 16.68
N TRP A 227 -9.22 2.11 15.63
CA TRP A 227 -9.74 0.78 15.31
C TRP A 227 -9.56 -0.20 16.47
N ALA A 228 -8.37 -0.23 17.07
CA ALA A 228 -8.07 -1.10 18.21
C ALA A 228 -9.00 -0.93 19.42
N VAL A 229 -9.63 0.25 19.60
CA VAL A 229 -10.58 0.50 20.70
C VAL A 229 -11.91 -0.24 20.52
N PHE A 230 -12.25 -0.63 19.29
CA PHE A 230 -13.53 -1.28 18.95
C PHE A 230 -13.42 -2.79 18.68
N ILE A 231 -12.28 -3.41 18.99
CA ILE A 231 -12.04 -4.86 18.87
C ILE A 231 -12.29 -5.52 20.22
#